data_AF-A0A923A5Y8-F1
#
_entry.id   AF-A0A923A5Y8-F1
#
_cell.length_a   1.000
_cell.length_b   1.000
_cell.length_c   1.000
_cell.angle_alpha   90.00
_cell.angle_beta   90.00
_cell.angle_gamma   90.00
#
_symmetry.space_group_name_H-M   'P 1'
#
loop_
_entity.id
_entity.type
_entity.pdbx_description
1 polymer ?
#
loop_
_entity_poly.entity_id
_entity_poly.type
_entity_poly.pdbx_seq_one_letter_code
_entity_poly.pdbx_strand_id
1 'polypeptide(L)'
;MHSYFIKTMGLFWVLAEMVILIFIRQGIAFVEGKKEKFLGLIILSSFIFILLFLTSFWGESFFSGYLDFSRKINLYFYRYALWNLFCTLWVVLEGSIMFYSLHAYIILKKLMNPDRIPSKPSGTMNPWTRYGVPLLVVSAAAFYFFYEYRIFSIMDRFGLEKNNLKNIYLFYIKICGMFWFLIEGTVAVIGLKTYHLLKKSSP
;
A
#
# COMPACT_ATOMS: atom_id res chain seq x y z
N MET A 1 25.63 1.45 8.81
CA MET A 1 25.14 0.12 8.38
C MET A 1 23.60 -0.05 8.40
N HIS A 2 22.79 0.75 9.12
CA HIS A 2 21.32 0.54 9.17
C HIS A 2 20.47 1.13 8.03
N SER A 3 20.95 2.11 7.26
CA SER A 3 20.09 2.79 6.27
C SER A 3 19.77 1.95 5.02
N TYR A 4 20.71 1.11 4.57
CA TYR A 4 20.50 0.29 3.37
C TYR A 4 19.52 -0.84 3.64
N PHE A 5 19.65 -1.50 4.79
CA PHE A 5 18.73 -2.56 5.22
C PHE A 5 17.28 -2.08 5.25
N ILE A 6 17.02 -0.93 5.87
CA ILE A 6 15.67 -0.35 5.98
C ILE A 6 15.07 -0.04 4.61
N LYS A 7 15.86 0.55 3.69
CA LYS A 7 15.43 0.86 2.32
C LYS A 7 15.10 -0.41 1.54
N THR A 8 15.98 -1.41 1.59
CA THR A 8 15.79 -2.68 0.90
C THR A 8 14.58 -3.44 1.45
N MET A 9 14.42 -3.48 2.78
CA MET A 9 13.24 -4.09 3.41
C MET A 9 11.96 -3.36 3.00
N GLY A 10 11.92 -2.03 3.09
CA GLY A 10 10.73 -1.25 2.68
C GLY A 10 10.33 -1.51 1.22
N LEU A 11 11.30 -1.54 0.32
CA LEU A 11 11.06 -1.87 -1.09
C LEU A 11 10.60 -3.32 -1.28
N PHE A 12 11.24 -4.27 -0.61
CA PHE A 12 10.86 -5.68 -0.67
C PHE A 12 9.40 -5.88 -0.24
N TRP A 13 9.00 -5.29 0.88
CA TRP A 13 7.62 -5.38 1.38
C TRP A 13 6.63 -4.75 0.41
N VAL A 14 6.88 -3.53 -0.08
CA VAL A 14 6.01 -2.88 -1.06
C VAL A 14 5.88 -3.73 -2.34
N LEU A 15 6.98 -4.32 -2.81
CA LEU A 15 6.96 -5.21 -3.97
C LEU A 15 6.12 -6.46 -3.70
N ALA A 16 6.29 -7.10 -2.55
CA ALA A 16 5.52 -8.27 -2.16
C ALA A 16 4.02 -7.97 -2.16
N GLU A 17 3.61 -6.84 -1.56
CA GLU A 17 2.19 -6.44 -1.53
C GLU A 17 1.65 -6.11 -2.92
N MET A 18 2.42 -5.42 -3.78
CA MET A 18 2.01 -5.16 -5.16
C MET A 18 1.80 -6.47 -5.94
N VAL A 19 2.68 -7.46 -5.74
CA VAL A 19 2.56 -8.78 -6.36
C VAL A 19 1.32 -9.51 -5.85
N ILE A 20 1.08 -9.55 -4.54
CA ILE A 20 -0.12 -10.15 -3.93
C ILE A 20 -1.38 -9.50 -4.49
N LEU A 21 -1.42 -8.17 -4.58
CA LEU A 21 -2.55 -7.42 -5.14
C LEU A 21 -2.86 -7.82 -6.58
N ILE A 22 -1.83 -7.98 -7.42
CA ILE A 22 -1.97 -8.44 -8.81
C ILE A 22 -2.56 -9.86 -8.83
N PHE A 23 -2.02 -10.77 -8.02
CA PHE A 23 -2.49 -12.16 -7.96
C PHE A 23 -3.93 -12.28 -7.47
N ILE A 24 -4.33 -11.55 -6.44
CA ILE A 24 -5.72 -11.55 -5.95
C ILE A 24 -6.66 -11.03 -7.04
N ARG A 25 -6.28 -9.95 -7.73
CA ARG A 25 -7.09 -9.40 -8.82
C ARG A 25 -7.21 -10.37 -9.99
N GLN A 26 -6.12 -11.07 -10.32
CA GLN A 26 -6.14 -12.15 -11.32
C GLN A 26 -7.06 -13.29 -10.88
N GLY A 27 -7.01 -13.69 -9.61
CA GLY A 27 -7.92 -14.67 -9.02
C GLY A 27 -9.38 -14.27 -9.12
N ILE A 28 -9.72 -13.00 -8.81
CA ILE A 28 -11.08 -12.48 -8.96
C ILE A 28 -11.56 -12.59 -10.41
N ALA A 29 -10.76 -12.14 -11.38
CA ALA A 29 -11.15 -12.20 -12.79
C ALA A 29 -11.30 -13.63 -13.30
N PHE A 30 -10.44 -14.55 -12.83
CA PHE A 30 -10.55 -15.97 -13.12
C PHE A 30 -11.88 -16.54 -12.63
N VAL A 31 -12.25 -16.23 -11.38
CA VAL A 31 -13.53 -16.64 -10.79
C VAL A 31 -14.73 -15.99 -11.51
N GLU A 32 -14.60 -14.75 -11.99
CA GLU A 32 -15.63 -14.08 -12.80
C GLU A 32 -15.66 -14.54 -14.28
N GLY A 33 -14.77 -15.44 -14.70
CA GLY A 33 -14.67 -15.90 -16.09
C GLY A 33 -14.21 -14.83 -17.09
N LYS A 34 -13.66 -13.70 -16.61
CA LYS A 34 -13.23 -12.57 -17.44
C LYS A 34 -11.77 -12.74 -17.86
N LYS A 35 -11.51 -12.68 -19.16
CA LYS A 35 -10.14 -12.55 -19.71
C LYS A 35 -9.71 -11.09 -19.67
N GLU A 36 -9.40 -10.58 -18.49
CA GLU A 36 -8.80 -9.25 -18.37
C GLU A 36 -7.29 -9.28 -18.52
N LYS A 37 -6.75 -8.31 -19.28
CA LYS A 37 -5.31 -8.07 -19.36
C LYS A 37 -4.91 -7.17 -18.19
N PHE A 38 -4.14 -7.72 -17.25
CA PHE A 38 -3.61 -6.97 -16.08
C PHE A 38 -2.41 -6.09 -16.40
N LEU A 39 -2.06 -5.95 -17.69
CA LEU A 39 -0.89 -5.23 -18.16
C LEU A 39 -0.81 -3.80 -17.62
N GLY A 40 -1.95 -3.08 -17.58
CA GLY A 40 -1.98 -1.72 -17.04
C GLY A 40 -1.63 -1.63 -15.55
N LEU A 41 -2.11 -2.58 -14.73
CA LEU A 41 -1.78 -2.63 -13.31
C LEU A 41 -0.30 -3.01 -13.09
N ILE A 42 0.21 -3.93 -13.90
CA ILE A 42 1.63 -4.33 -13.87
C ILE A 42 2.51 -3.13 -14.24
N ILE A 43 2.22 -2.45 -15.35
CA ILE A 43 2.96 -1.26 -15.79
C ILE A 43 2.95 -0.19 -14.70
N LEU A 44 1.78 0.11 -14.12
CA LEU A 44 1.67 1.10 -13.07
C LEU A 44 2.45 0.70 -11.81
N SER A 45 2.34 -0.56 -11.37
CA SER A 45 3.06 -1.05 -10.20
C SER A 45 4.57 -1.00 -10.40
N SER A 46 5.05 -1.42 -11.58
CA SER A 46 6.46 -1.31 -11.97
C SER A 46 6.92 0.14 -11.99
N PHE A 47 6.12 1.06 -12.53
CA PHE A 47 6.45 2.49 -12.57
C PHE A 47 6.57 3.07 -11.15
N ILE A 48 5.59 2.81 -10.27
CA ILE A 48 5.63 3.25 -8.87
C ILE A 48 6.85 2.65 -8.16
N PHE A 49 7.13 1.36 -8.37
CA PHE A 49 8.28 0.71 -7.76
C PHE A 49 9.61 1.32 -8.21
N ILE A 50 9.77 1.63 -9.50
CA ILE A 50 10.95 2.33 -10.03
C ILE A 50 11.09 3.71 -9.37
N LEU A 51 10.01 4.48 -9.27
CA LEU A 51 10.03 5.77 -8.58
C LEU A 51 10.45 5.64 -7.11
N LEU A 52 9.93 4.65 -6.39
CA LEU A 52 10.31 4.40 -5.00
C LEU A 52 11.76 3.96 -4.87
N PHE A 53 12.26 3.14 -5.80
CA PHE A 53 13.65 2.72 -5.84
C PHE A 53 14.59 3.93 -6.05
N LEU A 54 14.30 4.75 -7.06
CA LEU A 54 15.08 5.96 -7.36
C LEU A 54 15.02 6.94 -6.17
N THR A 55 13.85 7.16 -5.60
CA THR A 55 13.71 8.02 -4.40
C THR A 55 14.56 7.46 -3.26
N SER A 56 14.50 6.16 -2.99
CA SER A 56 15.20 5.56 -1.84
C SER A 56 16.72 5.64 -1.95
N PHE A 57 17.27 5.40 -3.13
CA PHE A 57 18.72 5.28 -3.32
C PHE A 57 19.36 6.56 -3.86
N TRP A 58 18.68 7.29 -4.73
CA TRP A 58 19.22 8.47 -5.42
C TRP A 58 18.61 9.78 -4.91
N GLY A 59 17.49 9.73 -4.18
CA GLY A 59 16.84 10.91 -3.63
C GLY A 59 17.72 11.69 -2.66
N GLU A 60 18.56 11.03 -1.85
CA GLU A 60 19.52 11.72 -0.96
C GLU A 60 20.42 12.66 -1.76
N SER A 61 20.96 12.21 -2.90
CA SER A 61 21.81 13.01 -3.78
C SER A 61 21.02 14.07 -4.54
N PHE A 62 19.85 13.73 -5.08
CA PHE A 62 19.02 14.64 -5.87
C PHE A 62 18.53 15.84 -5.05
N PHE A 63 17.96 15.56 -3.88
CA PHE A 63 17.46 16.63 -3.01
C PHE A 63 18.63 17.43 -2.41
N SER A 64 19.79 16.82 -2.15
CA SER A 64 20.96 17.52 -1.60
C SER A 64 21.42 18.75 -2.40
N GLY A 65 21.12 18.80 -3.71
CA GLY A 65 21.46 19.92 -4.58
C GLY A 65 20.40 21.01 -4.72
N TYR A 66 19.17 20.78 -4.27
CA TYR A 66 18.03 21.69 -4.50
C TYR A 66 17.56 22.45 -3.25
N LEU A 67 17.83 21.91 -2.07
CA LEU A 67 17.56 22.55 -0.79
C LEU A 67 18.92 22.84 -0.15
N ASP A 68 19.15 24.05 0.35
CA ASP A 68 20.44 24.49 0.91
C ASP A 68 20.71 23.77 2.23
N PHE A 69 21.14 22.51 2.11
CA PHE A 69 21.08 21.52 3.16
C PHE A 69 22.29 21.63 4.08
N SER A 70 22.08 22.18 5.28
CA SER A 70 22.93 21.91 6.45
C SER A 70 23.10 20.38 6.64
N ARG A 71 24.26 19.89 6.23
CA ARG A 71 24.52 18.54 5.67
C ARG A 71 24.28 17.33 6.57
N LYS A 72 23.90 17.48 7.85
CA LYS A 72 23.73 16.34 8.79
C LYS A 72 22.34 16.22 9.39
N ILE A 73 21.68 17.34 9.64
CA ILE A 73 20.37 17.36 10.32
C ILE A 73 19.28 16.86 9.37
N ASN A 74 19.39 17.20 8.10
CA ASN A 74 18.33 16.98 7.13
C ASN A 74 18.38 15.59 6.45
N LEU A 75 19.55 14.97 6.38
CA LEU A 75 19.70 13.56 5.97
C LEU A 75 19.04 12.58 6.96
N TYR A 76 19.09 12.92 8.25
CA TYR A 76 18.38 12.16 9.27
C TYR A 76 16.87 12.23 9.04
N PHE A 77 16.32 13.41 8.79
CA PHE A 77 14.90 13.59 8.52
C PHE A 77 14.43 12.94 7.22
N TYR A 78 15.22 13.05 6.15
CA TYR A 78 14.93 12.36 4.90
C TYR A 78 14.72 10.85 5.09
N ARG A 79 15.53 10.22 5.95
CA ARG A 79 15.41 8.78 6.23
C ARG A 79 14.16 8.43 7.03
N TYR A 80 13.76 9.28 7.98
CA TYR A 80 12.50 9.10 8.72
C TYR A 80 11.29 9.30 7.80
N ALA A 81 11.31 10.34 6.97
CA ALA A 81 10.31 10.54 5.93
C ALA A 81 10.22 9.34 5.01
N LEU A 82 11.35 8.88 4.45
CA LEU A 82 11.35 7.70 3.59
C LEU A 82 10.75 6.46 4.28
N TRP A 83 11.03 6.27 5.57
CA TRP A 83 10.45 5.18 6.34
C TRP A 83 8.93 5.34 6.53
N ASN A 84 8.44 6.54 6.82
CA ASN A 84 7.01 6.78 6.92
C ASN A 84 6.30 6.62 5.59
N LEU A 85 6.92 7.00 4.47
CA LEU A 85 6.40 6.71 3.14
C LEU A 85 6.18 5.20 2.97
N PHE A 86 7.17 4.38 3.31
CA PHE A 86 7.04 2.92 3.24
C PHE A 86 5.93 2.41 4.16
N CYS A 87 5.86 2.86 5.42
CA CYS A 87 4.78 2.47 6.33
C CYS A 87 3.39 2.87 5.80
N THR A 88 3.28 4.06 5.19
CA THR A 88 2.02 4.56 4.62
C THR A 88 1.58 3.71 3.45
N LEU A 89 2.49 3.49 2.48
CA LEU A 89 2.23 2.68 1.30
C LEU A 89 1.90 1.24 1.68
N TRP A 90 2.60 0.70 2.68
CA TRP A 90 2.33 -0.64 3.18
C TRP A 90 0.90 -0.76 3.73
N VAL A 91 0.48 0.12 4.65
CA VAL A 91 -0.89 0.11 5.19
C VAL A 91 -1.95 0.29 4.10
N VAL A 92 -1.67 1.15 3.12
CA VAL A 92 -2.57 1.38 1.98
C VAL A 92 -2.70 0.14 1.08
N LEU A 93 -1.59 -0.53 0.79
CA LEU A 93 -1.57 -1.74 -0.03
C LEU A 93 -2.28 -2.90 0.69
N GLU A 94 -1.98 -3.10 1.98
CA GLU A 94 -2.64 -4.08 2.85
C GLU A 94 -4.16 -3.85 2.92
N GLY A 95 -4.58 -2.60 3.17
CA GLY A 95 -6.00 -2.25 3.18
C GLY A 95 -6.69 -2.54 1.84
N SER A 96 -5.96 -2.35 0.74
CA SER A 96 -6.44 -2.68 -0.60
C SER A 96 -6.55 -4.19 -0.82
N ILE A 97 -5.56 -4.95 -0.38
CA ILE A 97 -5.55 -6.43 -0.41
C ILE A 97 -6.72 -6.98 0.39
N MET A 98 -6.98 -6.44 1.59
CA MET A 98 -8.12 -6.80 2.42
C MET A 98 -9.44 -6.58 1.68
N PHE A 99 -9.61 -5.42 1.05
CA PHE A 99 -10.81 -5.11 0.29
C PHE A 99 -11.01 -6.09 -0.88
N TYR A 100 -9.96 -6.36 -1.66
CA TYR A 100 -10.05 -7.32 -2.76
C TYR A 100 -10.28 -8.75 -2.26
N SER A 101 -9.66 -9.16 -1.16
CA SER A 101 -9.86 -10.48 -0.54
C SER A 101 -11.32 -10.66 -0.10
N LEU A 102 -11.91 -9.64 0.51
CA LEU A 102 -13.34 -9.66 0.88
C LEU A 102 -14.22 -9.78 -0.36
N HIS A 103 -13.93 -9.03 -1.41
CA HIS A 103 -14.67 -9.10 -2.67
C HIS A 103 -14.57 -10.49 -3.32
N ALA A 104 -13.36 -11.06 -3.38
CA ALA A 104 -13.12 -12.42 -3.87
C ALA A 104 -13.95 -13.45 -3.07
N TYR A 105 -13.95 -13.35 -1.73
CA TYR A 105 -14.76 -14.20 -0.87
C TYR A 105 -16.26 -14.09 -1.15
N ILE A 106 -16.78 -12.87 -1.33
CA ILE A 106 -18.21 -12.63 -1.63
C ILE A 106 -18.59 -13.26 -2.97
N ILE A 107 -17.76 -13.10 -4.01
CA ILE A 107 -18.02 -13.70 -5.33
C ILE A 107 -18.02 -15.22 -5.22
N LEU A 108 -16.98 -15.79 -4.60
CA LEU A 108 -16.85 -17.23 -4.45
C LEU A 108 -18.04 -17.82 -3.68
N LYS A 109 -18.47 -17.16 -2.60
CA LYS A 109 -19.64 -17.56 -1.81
C LYS A 109 -20.94 -17.55 -2.64
N LYS A 110 -21.11 -16.56 -3.51
CA LYS A 110 -22.26 -16.47 -4.44
C LYS A 110 -22.26 -17.61 -5.46
N LEU A 111 -21.10 -17.91 -6.06
CA LEU A 111 -20.98 -18.98 -7.04
C LEU A 111 -21.23 -20.36 -6.43
N MET A 112 -20.78 -20.59 -5.19
CA MET A 112 -20.90 -21.89 -4.53
C MET A 112 -22.25 -22.12 -3.83
N ASN A 113 -23.05 -21.06 -3.59
CA ASN A 113 -24.37 -21.17 -2.95
C ASN A 113 -25.40 -20.27 -3.67
N PRO A 114 -25.76 -20.57 -4.94
CA PRO A 114 -26.65 -19.74 -5.74
C PRO A 114 -28.04 -19.57 -5.10
N ASP A 115 -28.53 -20.60 -4.39
CA ASP A 115 -29.90 -20.64 -3.85
C ASP A 115 -30.12 -19.78 -2.59
N ARG A 116 -29.04 -19.29 -1.96
CA ARG A 116 -29.12 -18.54 -0.69
C ARG A 116 -29.03 -17.02 -0.85
N ILE A 117 -28.76 -16.50 -2.05
CA ILE A 117 -28.51 -15.07 -2.27
C ILE A 117 -29.42 -14.56 -3.39
N PRO A 118 -30.38 -13.67 -3.09
CA PRO A 118 -31.33 -13.20 -4.09
C PRO A 118 -30.61 -12.51 -5.27
N SER A 119 -31.05 -12.90 -6.47
CA SER A 119 -30.57 -12.51 -7.79
C SER A 119 -30.74 -11.02 -8.08
N LYS A 120 -29.90 -10.18 -7.47
CA LYS A 120 -29.58 -8.86 -8.05
C LYS A 120 -28.22 -8.95 -8.74
N PRO A 121 -28.09 -8.48 -10.00
CA PRO A 121 -26.83 -8.49 -10.70
C PRO A 121 -25.92 -7.44 -10.06
N SER A 122 -25.06 -7.86 -9.14
CA SER A 122 -24.00 -7.00 -8.58
C SER A 122 -22.60 -7.51 -8.96
N GLY A 123 -22.51 -8.40 -9.94
CA GLY A 123 -21.30 -9.16 -10.32
C GLY A 123 -20.28 -8.37 -11.14
N THR A 124 -20.45 -7.06 -11.28
CA THR A 124 -19.43 -6.17 -11.82
C THR A 124 -18.92 -5.31 -10.67
N MET A 125 -17.68 -5.59 -10.25
CA MET A 125 -16.93 -4.69 -9.40
C MET A 125 -17.08 -3.27 -9.95
N ASN A 126 -17.63 -2.36 -9.15
CA ASN A 126 -17.87 -0.97 -9.56
C ASN A 126 -16.57 -0.41 -10.19
N PRO A 127 -16.59 0.30 -11.33
CA PRO A 127 -15.39 0.94 -11.90
C PRO A 127 -14.54 1.66 -10.85
N TRP A 128 -15.21 2.29 -9.87
CA TRP A 128 -14.58 2.93 -8.71
C TRP A 128 -13.75 1.99 -7.85
N THR A 129 -14.12 0.72 -7.65
CA THR A 129 -13.31 -0.27 -6.91
C THR A 129 -12.27 -0.97 -7.79
N ARG A 130 -12.45 -0.98 -9.12
CA ARG A 130 -11.49 -1.51 -10.08
C ARG A 130 -10.27 -0.60 -10.31
N TYR A 131 -10.51 0.70 -10.33
CA TYR A 131 -9.48 1.74 -10.51
C TYR A 131 -9.18 2.54 -9.24
N GLY A 132 -10.04 2.44 -8.23
CA GLY A 132 -9.90 3.19 -6.98
C GLY A 132 -8.68 2.78 -6.17
N VAL A 133 -8.23 1.53 -6.23
CA VAL A 133 -7.01 1.11 -5.51
C VAL A 133 -5.75 1.71 -6.13
N PRO A 134 -5.49 1.59 -7.45
CA PRO A 134 -4.43 2.36 -8.11
C PRO A 134 -4.49 3.86 -7.80
N LEU A 135 -5.67 4.46 -7.84
CA LEU A 135 -5.88 5.87 -7.54
C LEU A 135 -5.60 6.18 -6.06
N LEU A 136 -5.95 5.29 -5.14
CA LEU A 136 -5.75 5.43 -3.69
C LEU A 136 -4.26 5.31 -3.35
N VAL A 137 -3.53 4.38 -3.98
CA VAL A 137 -2.07 4.25 -3.85
C VAL A 137 -1.39 5.52 -4.39
N VAL A 138 -1.76 5.98 -5.58
CA VAL A 138 -1.18 7.19 -6.19
C VAL A 138 -1.53 8.44 -5.40
N SER A 139 -2.77 8.59 -4.94
CA SER A 139 -3.20 9.75 -4.13
C SER A 139 -2.59 9.73 -2.74
N ALA A 140 -2.42 8.57 -2.11
CA ALA A 140 -1.70 8.45 -0.83
C ALA A 140 -0.22 8.82 -1.00
N ALA A 141 0.43 8.37 -2.07
CA ALA A 141 1.80 8.77 -2.38
C ALA A 141 1.90 10.29 -2.64
N ALA A 142 1.01 10.85 -3.46
CA ALA A 142 0.99 12.28 -3.76
C ALA A 142 0.71 13.13 -2.53
N PHE A 143 -0.25 12.72 -1.69
CA PHE A 143 -0.56 13.38 -0.42
C PHE A 143 0.62 13.32 0.54
N TYR A 144 1.31 12.18 0.61
CA TYR A 144 2.52 12.03 1.41
C TYR A 144 3.64 12.98 0.96
N PHE A 145 3.93 13.04 -0.35
CA PHE A 145 4.94 13.96 -0.87
C PHE A 145 4.56 15.43 -0.63
N PHE A 146 3.28 15.77 -0.75
CA PHE A 146 2.78 17.11 -0.43
C PHE A 146 2.92 17.43 1.07
N TYR A 147 2.57 16.49 1.94
CA TYR A 147 2.71 16.62 3.39
C TYR A 147 4.18 16.83 3.78
N GLU A 148 5.10 16.02 3.26
CA GLU A 148 6.53 16.16 3.52
C GLU A 148 7.06 17.50 3.00
N TYR A 149 6.70 17.91 1.78
CA TYR A 149 7.07 19.23 1.24
C TYR A 149 6.62 20.37 2.18
N ARG A 150 5.40 20.30 2.71
CA ARG A 150 4.88 21.29 3.67
C ARG A 150 5.61 21.25 5.00
N ILE A 151 5.91 20.07 5.54
CA ILE A 151 6.70 19.91 6.77
C ILE A 151 8.09 20.53 6.60
N PHE A 152 8.80 20.21 5.52
CA PHE A 152 10.12 20.79 5.24
C PHE A 152 10.06 22.32 5.08
N SER A 153 9.04 22.84 4.40
CA SER A 153 8.84 24.29 4.25
C SER A 153 8.52 25.00 5.58
N ILE A 154 7.77 24.36 6.47
CA ILE A 154 7.42 24.89 7.79
C ILE A 154 8.62 24.80 8.74
N MET A 155 9.40 23.73 8.69
CA MET A 155 10.61 23.58 9.50
C MET A 155 11.62 24.69 9.24
N ASP A 156 11.80 25.06 7.98
CA ASP A 156 12.67 26.17 7.56
C ASP A 156 12.17 27.53 8.10
N ARG A 157 10.85 27.72 8.16
CA ARG A 157 10.22 28.97 8.65
C ARG A 157 10.10 29.10 10.17
N PHE A 158 9.91 28.00 10.89
CA PHE A 158 9.51 28.03 12.31
C PHE A 158 10.52 27.40 13.28
N GLY A 159 11.67 26.89 12.80
CA GLY A 159 12.75 26.42 13.68
C GLY A 159 12.33 25.25 14.58
N LEU A 160 11.48 24.36 14.09
CA LEU A 160 10.98 23.20 14.83
C LEU A 160 12.13 22.37 15.42
N GLU A 161 12.09 22.15 16.74
CA GLU A 161 13.08 21.31 17.42
C GLU A 161 13.05 19.86 16.91
N LYS A 162 14.24 19.32 16.67
CA LYS A 162 14.42 17.98 16.07
C LYS A 162 13.74 16.85 16.85
N ASN A 163 13.64 17.00 18.16
CA ASN A 163 13.02 16.02 19.05
C ASN A 163 11.51 15.93 18.85
N ASN A 164 10.85 17.05 18.60
CA ASN A 164 9.40 17.09 18.37
C ASN A 164 9.04 16.38 17.07
N LEU A 165 9.80 16.61 16.01
CA LEU A 165 9.57 15.95 14.73
C LEU A 165 9.82 14.43 14.80
N LYS A 166 10.88 14.01 15.50
CA LYS A 166 11.12 12.58 15.76
C LYS A 166 9.94 11.93 16.49
N ASN A 167 9.37 12.60 17.49
CA ASN A 167 8.23 12.08 18.24
C ASN A 167 6.98 11.97 17.36
N ILE A 168 6.73 12.95 16.49
CA ILE A 168 5.62 12.91 15.52
C ILE A 168 5.77 11.70 14.58
N TYR A 169 6.98 11.49 14.04
CA TYR A 169 7.24 10.35 13.15
C TYR A 169 7.13 9.00 13.87
N LEU A 170 7.65 8.88 15.10
CA LEU A 170 7.48 7.67 15.90
C LEU A 170 6.02 7.38 16.24
N PHE A 171 5.23 8.43 16.53
CA PHE A 171 3.80 8.30 16.77
C PHE A 171 3.06 7.83 15.51
N TYR A 172 3.42 8.37 14.34
CA TYR A 172 2.87 7.94 13.05
C TYR A 172 3.15 6.44 12.78
N ILE A 173 4.38 5.98 12.99
CA ILE A 173 4.74 4.55 12.83
C ILE A 173 3.89 3.67 13.74
N LYS A 174 3.61 4.09 14.98
CA LYS A 174 2.73 3.34 15.90
C LYS A 174 1.30 3.24 15.36
N ILE A 175 0.77 4.33 14.80
CA ILE A 175 -0.55 4.33 14.15
C ILE A 175 -0.55 3.34 12.98
N CYS A 176 0.46 3.36 12.11
CA CYS A 176 0.60 2.39 11.02
C CYS A 176 0.62 0.95 11.53
N GLY A 177 1.37 0.67 12.62
CA GLY A 177 1.42 -0.65 13.23
C GLY A 177 0.07 -1.11 13.80
N MET A 178 -0.73 -0.21 14.38
CA MET A 178 -2.09 -0.52 14.83
C MET A 178 -3.01 -0.89 13.67
N PHE A 179 -2.97 -0.14 12.57
CA PHE A 179 -3.74 -0.45 11.37
C PHE A 179 -3.31 -1.79 10.75
N TRP A 180 -2.00 -2.05 10.69
CA TRP A 180 -1.46 -3.31 10.20
C TRP A 180 -2.04 -4.51 10.94
N PHE A 181 -2.02 -4.51 12.28
CA PHE A 181 -2.58 -5.59 13.08
C PHE A 181 -4.09 -5.83 12.81
N LEU A 182 -4.87 -4.75 12.67
CA LEU A 182 -6.30 -4.84 12.37
C LEU A 182 -6.56 -5.38 10.96
N ILE A 183 -5.80 -4.92 9.97
CA ILE A 183 -5.94 -5.34 8.57
C ILE A 183 -5.55 -6.81 8.42
N GLU A 184 -4.38 -7.20 8.94
CA GLU A 184 -3.88 -8.57 8.86
C GLU A 184 -4.83 -9.54 9.55
N GLY A 185 -5.31 -9.20 10.76
CA GLY A 185 -6.32 -10.00 11.46
C GLY A 185 -7.60 -10.20 10.64
N THR A 186 -8.04 -9.15 9.93
CA THR A 186 -9.22 -9.22 9.06
C THR A 186 -8.96 -10.10 7.83
N VAL A 187 -7.81 -9.94 7.17
CA VAL A 187 -7.40 -10.75 6.01
C VAL A 187 -7.29 -12.22 6.41
N ALA A 188 -6.70 -12.53 7.57
CA ALA A 188 -6.60 -13.89 8.08
C ALA A 188 -7.98 -14.54 8.29
N VAL A 189 -8.93 -13.82 8.88
CA VAL A 189 -10.32 -14.29 9.06
C VAL A 189 -11.00 -14.53 7.71
N ILE A 190 -10.82 -13.62 6.74
CA ILE A 190 -11.38 -13.79 5.38
C ILE A 190 -10.73 -15.01 4.70
N GLY A 191 -9.42 -15.18 4.82
CA GLY A 191 -8.67 -16.32 4.28
C GLY A 191 -9.17 -17.65 4.84
N LEU A 192 -9.34 -17.74 6.17
CA LEU A 192 -9.91 -18.92 6.82
C LEU A 192 -11.33 -19.22 6.33
N LYS A 193 -12.20 -18.21 6.22
CA LYS A 193 -13.57 -18.37 5.70
C LYS A 193 -13.56 -18.84 4.24
N THR A 194 -12.64 -18.31 3.43
CA THR A 194 -12.47 -18.67 2.02
C THR A 194 -11.99 -20.12 1.90
N TYR A 195 -10.99 -20.52 2.69
CA TYR A 195 -10.49 -21.90 2.73
C TYR A 195 -11.59 -22.90 3.15
N HIS A 196 -12.34 -22.59 4.21
CA HIS A 196 -13.45 -23.46 4.65
C HIS A 196 -14.55 -23.59 3.59
N LEU A 197 -14.83 -22.50 2.85
CA LEU A 197 -15.79 -22.52 1.75
C LEU A 197 -15.30 -23.44 0.64
N LEU A 198 -14.05 -23.28 0.19
CA LEU A 198 -13.43 -24.12 -0.83
C LEU A 198 -13.40 -25.60 -0.42
N LYS A 199 -12.98 -25.89 0.83
CA LYS A 199 -12.89 -27.26 1.35
C LYS A 199 -14.25 -27.98 1.39
N LYS A 200 -15.33 -27.27 1.69
CA LYS A 200 -16.69 -27.84 1.68
C LYS A 200 -17.21 -28.15 0.27
N SER A 201 -16.62 -27.52 -0.74
CA SER A 201 -17.01 -27.67 -2.15
C SER A 201 -16.07 -28.58 -2.94
N SER A 202 -14.95 -29.00 -2.37
CA SER A 202 -14.10 -30.04 -2.95
C SER A 202 -14.74 -31.42 -2.71
N PRO A 203 -14.97 -32.23 -3.76
CA PRO A 203 -15.52 -33.57 -3.64
C PRO A 203 -14.60 -34.51 -2.86
#